data_AF-A0AB38YP64-F1
#
_entry.id   AF-A0AB38YP64-F1
#
_cell.length_a   1.000
_cell.length_b   1.000
_cell.length_c   1.000
_cell.angle_alpha   90.00
_cell.angle_beta   90.00
_cell.angle_gamma   90.00
#
_symmetry.space_group_name_H-M   'P 1'
#
loop_
_entity.id
_entity.type
_entity.pdbx_description
1 polymer ?
#
loop_
_entity_poly.entity_id
_entity_poly.type
_entity_poly.pdbx_seq_one_letter_code
_entity_poly.pdbx_strand_id
1 'polypeptide(L)'
;MKAIEILKNFVEEKLSTEELEMALYSNQELISLLENTKAKPYMNGNSTYEYLISQDLTSLDAKLNLMDIFREILDYKHIPYSSNSTTEKNFDLILEAIPNWIPADMGYLNSLYDKYKPKTVTTFKKIIKEHFICMDKHPKWLQEPDWPIVDNIPAMFLGQLDISKLKHDTTYLYIFWDKKSDRYTEVIQSL
;
A
#
# COMPACT_ATOMS: atom_id res chain seq x y z
N MET A 1 4.17 7.06 27.99
CA MET A 1 3.77 8.27 27.25
C MET A 1 2.26 8.41 27.33
N LYS A 2 1.77 9.65 27.40
CA LYS A 2 0.32 9.92 27.33
C LYS A 2 -0.20 9.67 25.92
N ALA A 3 -1.50 9.41 25.79
CA ALA A 3 -2.15 9.18 24.48
C ALA A 3 -1.83 10.28 23.46
N ILE A 4 -1.98 11.54 23.86
CA ILE A 4 -1.71 12.70 23.00
C ILE A 4 -0.24 12.79 22.57
N GLU A 5 0.70 12.43 23.45
CA GLU A 5 2.13 12.41 23.12
C GLU A 5 2.44 11.32 22.09
N ILE A 6 1.77 10.18 22.15
CA ILE A 6 1.91 9.09 21.17
C ILE A 6 1.45 9.58 19.79
N LEU A 7 0.23 10.12 19.69
CA LEU A 7 -0.31 10.63 18.42
C LEU A 7 0.62 11.68 17.82
N LYS A 8 1.03 12.65 18.64
CA LYS A 8 1.92 13.74 18.20
C LYS A 8 3.29 13.22 17.77
N ASN A 9 3.93 12.35 18.55
CA ASN A 9 5.24 11.83 18.21
C ASN A 9 5.20 10.99 16.94
N PHE A 10 4.10 10.27 16.68
CA PHE A 10 3.94 9.52 15.42
C PHE A 10 3.78 10.45 14.22
N VAL A 11 2.92 11.46 14.29
CA VAL A 11 2.73 12.46 13.23
C VAL A 11 4.02 13.24 12.93
N GLU A 12 4.83 13.50 13.96
CA GLU A 12 6.14 14.15 13.83
C GLU A 12 7.27 13.19 13.42
N GLU A 13 6.96 11.90 13.19
CA GLU A 13 7.90 10.82 12.87
C GLU A 13 9.01 10.62 13.91
N LYS A 14 8.71 10.91 15.18
CA LYS A 14 9.57 10.66 16.35
C LYS A 14 9.27 9.32 17.02
N LEU A 15 8.16 8.68 16.64
CA LEU A 15 7.74 7.36 17.08
C LEU A 15 7.74 6.41 15.88
N SER A 16 8.35 5.25 16.02
CA SER A 16 8.32 4.19 14.99
C SER A 16 6.93 3.54 14.88
N THR A 17 6.69 2.84 13.77
CA THR A 17 5.46 2.07 13.58
C THR A 17 5.35 0.94 14.60
N GLU A 18 6.45 0.26 14.90
CA GLU A 18 6.49 -0.82 15.88
C GLU A 18 6.16 -0.32 17.29
N GLU A 19 6.68 0.87 17.66
CA GLU A 19 6.33 1.51 18.92
C GLU A 19 4.87 1.94 18.98
N LEU A 20 4.31 2.42 17.86
CA LEU A 20 2.89 2.72 17.77
C LEU A 20 2.04 1.45 17.92
N GLU A 21 2.38 0.39 17.21
CA GLU A 21 1.67 -0.90 17.28
C GLU A 21 1.65 -1.42 18.71
N MET A 22 2.80 -1.45 19.38
CA MET A 22 2.87 -1.79 20.80
C MET A 22 1.95 -0.90 21.65
N ALA A 23 1.95 0.40 21.41
CA ALA A 23 1.10 1.34 22.14
C ALA A 23 -0.40 1.11 21.90
N LEU A 24 -0.81 0.73 20.68
CA LEU A 24 -2.21 0.40 20.35
C LEU A 24 -2.72 -0.80 21.17
N TYR A 25 -1.86 -1.74 21.52
CA TYR A 25 -2.25 -2.90 22.34
C TYR A 25 -2.05 -2.70 23.85
N SER A 26 -1.11 -1.84 24.26
CA SER A 26 -0.70 -1.73 25.67
C SER A 26 -1.12 -0.45 26.38
N ASN A 27 -1.46 0.63 25.66
CA ASN A 27 -1.75 1.93 26.26
C ASN A 27 -3.26 2.18 26.39
N GLN A 28 -3.80 1.98 27.58
CA GLN A 28 -5.24 2.14 27.86
C GLN A 28 -5.78 3.56 27.61
N GLU A 29 -4.96 4.60 27.83
CA GLU A 29 -5.35 5.98 27.56
C GLU A 29 -5.52 6.21 26.05
N LEU A 30 -4.61 5.65 25.25
CA LEU A 30 -4.67 5.72 23.79
C LEU A 30 -5.86 4.94 23.26
N ILE A 31 -6.06 3.70 23.72
CA ILE A 31 -7.20 2.86 23.32
C ILE A 31 -8.50 3.60 23.60
N SER A 32 -8.67 4.10 24.83
CA SER A 32 -9.87 4.86 25.23
C SER A 32 -10.08 6.12 24.37
N LEU A 33 -9.01 6.84 24.03
CA LEU A 33 -9.10 8.01 23.15
C LEU A 33 -9.60 7.62 21.75
N LEU A 34 -9.07 6.54 21.18
CA LEU A 34 -9.38 6.08 19.83
C LEU A 34 -10.77 5.43 19.74
N GLU A 35 -11.21 4.71 20.77
CA GLU A 35 -12.57 4.15 20.85
C GLU A 35 -13.64 5.25 20.89
N ASN A 36 -13.36 6.35 21.61
CA ASN A 36 -14.25 7.51 21.70
C ASN A 36 -14.15 8.45 20.50
N THR A 37 -13.22 8.21 19.57
CA THR A 37 -13.12 8.96 18.33
C THR A 37 -14.06 8.35 17.31
N LYS A 38 -14.95 9.19 16.75
CA LYS A 38 -15.96 8.74 15.78
C LYS A 38 -15.28 8.21 14.53
N ALA A 39 -15.59 6.96 14.17
CA ALA A 39 -15.19 6.37 12.90
C ALA A 39 -15.78 7.15 11.72
N LYS A 40 -14.99 7.29 10.66
CA LYS A 40 -15.42 7.92 9.41
C LYS A 40 -16.13 6.94 8.48
N PRO A 41 -16.89 7.42 7.48
CA PRO A 41 -17.64 6.54 6.56
C PRO A 41 -16.79 5.53 5.78
N TYR A 42 -15.50 5.83 5.54
CA TYR A 42 -14.58 4.92 4.85
C TYR A 42 -13.90 3.92 5.78
N MET A 43 -14.03 4.08 7.10
CA MET A 43 -13.46 3.16 8.09
C MET A 43 -14.44 2.01 8.29
N ASN A 44 -14.01 0.79 7.98
CA ASN A 44 -14.80 -0.43 8.14
C ASN A 44 -14.85 -0.89 9.62
N GLY A 45 -15.25 0.00 10.54
CA GLY A 45 -15.29 -0.27 11.98
C GLY A 45 -16.23 0.67 12.74
N ASN A 46 -16.61 0.28 13.97
CA ASN A 46 -17.48 1.07 14.83
C ASN A 46 -16.73 2.22 15.52
N SER A 47 -15.40 2.12 15.60
CA SER A 47 -14.52 3.14 16.18
C SER A 47 -13.24 3.30 15.37
N THR A 48 -12.53 4.42 15.57
CA THR A 48 -11.20 4.61 15.00
C THR A 48 -10.23 3.52 15.49
N TYR A 49 -10.34 3.07 16.75
CA TYR A 49 -9.50 1.99 17.27
C TYR A 49 -9.66 0.68 16.48
N GLU A 50 -10.89 0.22 16.27
CA GLU A 50 -11.18 -1.01 15.52
C GLU A 50 -10.62 -0.95 14.09
N TYR A 51 -10.75 0.21 13.44
CA TYR A 51 -10.15 0.43 12.12
C TYR A 51 -8.63 0.29 12.18
N LEU A 52 -7.96 0.95 13.12
CA LEU A 52 -6.50 0.99 13.21
C LEU A 52 -5.85 -0.38 13.44
N ILE A 53 -6.41 -1.20 14.33
CA ILE A 53 -5.86 -2.54 14.60
C ILE A 53 -6.11 -3.54 13.47
N SER A 54 -6.98 -3.19 12.50
CA SER A 54 -7.23 -4.00 11.30
C SER A 54 -6.29 -3.69 10.13
N GLN A 55 -5.52 -2.61 10.22
CA GLN A 55 -4.61 -2.20 9.15
C GLN A 55 -3.27 -2.94 9.24
N ASP A 56 -2.67 -3.23 8.09
CA ASP A 56 -1.27 -3.63 8.01
C ASP A 56 -0.39 -2.40 8.19
N LEU A 57 0.08 -2.15 9.41
CA LEU A 57 0.88 -0.96 9.74
C LEU A 57 2.26 -0.96 9.08
N THR A 58 2.68 -2.07 8.47
CA THR A 58 3.91 -2.12 7.67
C THR A 58 3.74 -1.47 6.29
N SER A 59 2.51 -1.27 5.82
CA SER A 59 2.24 -0.62 4.55
C SER A 59 2.36 0.91 4.65
N LEU A 60 2.92 1.54 3.60
CA LEU A 60 3.10 2.98 3.57
C LEU A 60 1.77 3.73 3.47
N ASP A 61 0.80 3.15 2.76
CA ASP A 61 -0.57 3.64 2.65
C ASP A 61 -1.30 3.63 4.01
N ALA A 62 -1.20 2.54 4.78
CA ALA A 62 -1.75 2.50 6.13
C ALA A 62 -1.08 3.55 7.01
N LYS A 63 0.25 3.66 6.95
CA LYS A 63 0.99 4.67 7.70
C LYS A 63 0.50 6.10 7.41
N LEU A 64 0.28 6.45 6.14
CA LEU A 64 -0.28 7.76 5.77
C LEU A 64 -1.69 7.97 6.29
N ASN A 65 -2.57 6.98 6.10
CA ASN A 65 -3.94 7.04 6.62
C ASN A 65 -3.94 7.27 8.14
N LEU A 66 -3.05 6.61 8.86
CA LEU A 66 -2.85 6.80 10.30
C LEU A 66 -2.39 8.21 10.65
N MET A 67 -1.41 8.75 9.92
CA MET A 67 -0.93 10.11 10.13
C MET A 67 -2.06 11.12 9.96
N ASP A 68 -2.90 10.97 8.92
CA ASP A 68 -4.01 11.87 8.67
C ASP A 68 -5.10 11.78 9.75
N ILE A 69 -5.44 10.56 10.19
CA ILE A 69 -6.37 10.35 11.30
C ILE A 69 -5.85 11.04 12.57
N PHE A 70 -4.57 10.88 12.89
CA PHE A 70 -3.98 11.46 14.10
C PHE A 70 -3.88 12.98 14.02
N ARG A 71 -3.54 13.54 12.86
CA ARG A 71 -3.55 14.99 12.61
C ARG A 71 -4.94 15.57 12.88
N GLU A 72 -5.98 14.94 12.36
CA GLU A 72 -7.34 15.42 12.59
C GLU A 72 -7.77 15.36 14.06
N ILE A 73 -7.37 14.31 14.80
CA ILE A 73 -7.64 14.24 16.25
C ILE A 73 -6.92 15.37 16.99
N LEU A 74 -5.66 15.64 16.62
CA LEU A 74 -4.87 16.73 17.21
C LEU A 74 -5.46 18.10 16.86
N ASP A 75 -5.87 18.32 15.62
CA ASP A 75 -6.50 19.55 15.13
C ASP A 75 -7.83 19.81 15.84
N TYR A 76 -8.68 18.79 15.99
CA TYR A 76 -9.95 18.87 16.73
C TYR A 76 -9.73 19.26 18.20
N LYS A 77 -8.62 18.82 18.79
CA LYS A 77 -8.24 19.14 20.18
C LYS A 77 -7.38 20.40 20.29
N HIS A 78 -7.13 21.12 19.20
CA HIS A 78 -6.26 22.30 19.14
C HIS A 78 -4.84 22.07 19.67
N ILE A 79 -4.28 20.88 19.44
CA ILE A 79 -2.93 20.53 19.85
C ILE A 79 -1.96 20.79 18.68
N PRO A 80 -0.97 21.67 18.84
CA PRO A 80 -0.01 21.94 17.78
C PRO A 80 0.99 20.79 17.61
N TYR A 81 1.27 20.45 16.35
CA TYR A 81 2.29 19.49 15.93
C TYR A 81 3.11 20.07 14.77
N SER A 82 4.28 19.48 14.54
CA SER A 82 5.17 19.82 13.44
C SER A 82 4.84 18.92 12.24
N SER A 83 4.54 19.46 11.06
CA SER A 83 4.35 18.60 9.89
C SER A 83 5.71 18.10 9.39
N ASN A 84 6.01 16.83 9.61
CA ASN A 84 7.06 16.15 8.86
C ASN A 84 6.40 15.49 7.63
N SER A 85 6.88 15.84 6.43
CA SER A 85 6.36 15.33 5.16
C SER A 85 7.25 14.26 4.53
N THR A 86 8.16 13.66 5.31
CA THR A 86 9.04 12.60 4.79
C THR A 86 8.24 11.39 4.32
N THR A 87 7.29 10.91 5.12
CA THR A 87 6.43 9.78 4.75
C THR A 87 5.60 10.09 3.50
N GLU A 88 5.02 11.29 3.40
CA GLU A 88 4.29 11.76 2.21
C GLU A 88 5.19 11.81 0.98
N LYS A 89 6.37 12.43 1.08
CA LYS A 89 7.34 12.51 -0.03
C LYS A 89 7.79 11.12 -0.49
N ASN A 90 7.95 10.17 0.42
CA ASN A 90 8.30 8.80 0.06
C ASN A 90 7.14 8.13 -0.68
N PHE A 91 5.90 8.34 -0.25
CA PHE A 91 4.72 7.80 -0.91
C PHE A 91 4.52 8.40 -2.31
N ASP A 92 4.66 9.72 -2.43
CA ASP A 92 4.63 10.41 -3.72
C ASP A 92 5.71 9.87 -4.67
N LEU A 93 6.93 9.66 -4.15
CA LEU A 93 8.03 9.06 -4.91
C LEU A 93 7.68 7.64 -5.38
N ILE A 94 7.10 6.81 -4.50
CA ILE A 94 6.67 5.44 -4.85
C ILE A 94 5.65 5.52 -5.98
N LEU A 95 4.56 6.29 -5.81
CA LEU A 95 3.49 6.43 -6.80
C LEU A 95 3.99 6.95 -8.15
N GLU A 96 4.84 7.98 -8.15
CA GLU A 96 5.38 8.56 -9.39
C GLU A 96 6.32 7.57 -10.13
N ALA A 97 6.94 6.65 -9.40
CA ALA A 97 7.83 5.65 -9.97
C ALA A 97 7.08 4.50 -10.66
N ILE A 98 5.83 4.22 -10.28
CA ILE A 98 5.03 3.10 -10.81
C ILE A 98 4.74 3.32 -12.29
N PRO A 99 5.23 2.44 -13.20
CA PRO A 99 4.78 2.43 -14.58
C PRO A 99 3.29 2.14 -14.67
N ASN A 100 2.58 2.81 -15.59
CA ASN A 100 1.13 2.68 -15.79
C ASN A 100 0.61 1.27 -16.14
N TRP A 101 1.50 0.33 -16.49
CA TRP A 101 1.17 -1.06 -16.80
C TRP A 101 1.41 -2.01 -15.63
N ILE A 102 1.94 -1.51 -14.51
CA ILE A 102 2.04 -2.25 -13.27
C ILE A 102 0.86 -1.83 -12.39
N PRO A 103 0.06 -2.78 -11.89
CA PRO A 103 -0.98 -2.48 -10.92
C PRO A 103 -0.41 -1.74 -9.72
N ALA A 104 -1.17 -0.78 -9.19
CA ALA A 104 -0.75 0.02 -8.05
C ALA A 104 -0.85 -0.73 -6.71
N ASP A 105 -0.83 -2.07 -6.72
CA ASP A 105 -0.79 -2.85 -5.47
C ASP A 105 0.49 -2.46 -4.71
N MET A 106 0.27 -1.84 -3.55
CA MET A 106 1.32 -1.24 -2.75
C MET A 106 2.12 -2.28 -1.98
N GLY A 107 1.60 -3.48 -1.73
CA GLY A 107 2.27 -4.46 -0.84
C GLY A 107 3.69 -4.80 -1.32
N TYR A 108 3.81 -5.28 -2.56
CA TYR A 108 5.11 -5.64 -3.11
C TYR A 108 6.00 -4.42 -3.41
N LEU A 109 5.41 -3.33 -3.90
CA LEU A 109 6.15 -2.09 -4.19
C LEU A 109 6.74 -1.46 -2.93
N ASN A 110 6.00 -1.46 -1.82
CA ASN A 110 6.48 -1.04 -0.50
C ASN A 110 7.68 -1.91 -0.07
N SER A 111 7.60 -3.24 -0.23
CA SER A 111 8.70 -4.14 0.10
C SER A 111 9.98 -3.85 -0.73
N LEU A 112 9.84 -3.50 -2.02
CA LEU A 112 10.96 -3.07 -2.85
C LEU A 112 11.54 -1.74 -2.37
N TYR A 113 10.68 -0.77 -2.09
CA TYR A 113 11.11 0.52 -1.59
C TYR A 113 11.89 0.37 -0.29
N ASP A 114 11.40 -0.45 0.64
CA ASP A 114 12.06 -0.70 1.92
C ASP A 114 13.39 -1.44 1.77
N LYS A 115 13.46 -2.40 0.84
CA LYS A 115 14.69 -3.14 0.58
C LYS A 115 15.80 -2.27 -0.01
N TYR A 116 15.47 -1.41 -0.98
CA TYR A 116 16.46 -0.67 -1.75
C TYR A 116 16.65 0.78 -1.31
N LYS A 117 15.71 1.35 -0.54
CA LYS A 117 15.68 2.74 -0.07
C LYS A 117 16.10 3.76 -1.15
N PRO A 118 15.43 3.76 -2.32
CA PRO A 118 15.81 4.61 -3.43
C PRO A 118 15.58 6.08 -3.11
N LYS A 119 16.51 6.95 -3.55
CA LYS A 119 16.44 8.39 -3.27
C LYS A 119 15.70 9.21 -4.33
N THR A 120 15.42 8.62 -5.50
CA THR A 120 14.79 9.33 -6.62
C THR A 120 13.80 8.43 -7.35
N VAL A 121 12.77 9.05 -7.93
CA VAL A 121 11.76 8.41 -8.79
C VAL A 121 12.43 7.59 -9.90
N THR A 122 13.41 8.15 -10.60
CA THR A 122 14.13 7.47 -11.69
C THR A 122 14.83 6.20 -11.22
N THR A 123 15.44 6.24 -10.03
CA THR A 123 16.13 5.06 -9.46
C THR A 123 15.13 3.98 -9.11
N PHE A 124 14.03 4.36 -8.45
CA PHE A 124 13.02 3.39 -8.06
C PHE A 124 12.30 2.78 -9.26
N LYS A 125 11.97 3.60 -10.27
CA LYS A 125 11.39 3.15 -11.54
C LYS A 125 12.27 2.13 -12.26
N LYS A 126 13.60 2.26 -12.17
CA LYS A 126 14.53 1.27 -12.71
C LYS A 126 14.44 -0.05 -11.94
N ILE A 127 14.47 0.00 -10.61
CA ILE A 127 14.32 -1.18 -9.74
C ILE A 127 12.99 -1.91 -10.04
N ILE A 128 11.88 -1.17 -10.11
CA ILE A 128 10.58 -1.75 -10.43
C ILE A 128 10.64 -2.51 -11.78
N LYS A 129 11.17 -1.87 -12.84
CA LYS A 129 11.29 -2.51 -14.15
C LYS A 129 12.21 -3.74 -14.18
N GLU A 130 13.17 -3.84 -13.27
CA GLU A 130 14.04 -5.02 -13.16
C GLU A 130 13.32 -6.20 -12.50
N HIS A 131 12.29 -5.95 -11.69
CA HIS A 131 11.49 -6.98 -11.04
C HIS A 131 10.26 -7.40 -11.86
N PHE A 132 9.64 -6.47 -12.59
CA PHE A 132 8.45 -6.73 -13.39
C PHE A 132 8.82 -6.89 -14.87
N ILE A 133 9.11 -8.13 -15.27
CA ILE A 133 9.58 -8.46 -16.62
C ILE A 133 8.40 -8.78 -17.56
N CYS A 134 8.44 -8.23 -18.77
CA CYS A 134 7.52 -8.54 -19.86
C CYS A 134 8.31 -9.11 -21.06
N MET A 135 7.78 -10.15 -21.70
CA MET A 135 8.46 -10.82 -22.81
C MET A 135 8.50 -9.99 -24.11
N ASP A 136 7.41 -9.30 -24.44
CA ASP A 136 7.31 -8.47 -25.66
C ASP A 136 6.66 -7.12 -25.35
N LYS A 137 5.36 -7.14 -25.06
CA LYS A 137 4.57 -5.94 -24.76
C LYS A 137 4.17 -5.92 -23.30
N HIS A 138 3.90 -4.72 -22.79
CA HIS A 138 3.29 -4.56 -21.47
C HIS A 138 1.80 -4.94 -21.51
N PRO A 139 1.23 -5.43 -20.40
CA PRO A 139 -0.20 -5.71 -20.32
C PRO A 139 -1.01 -4.41 -20.47
N LYS A 140 -2.14 -4.53 -21.16
CA LYS A 140 -3.22 -3.54 -21.20
C LYS A 140 -4.36 -4.09 -20.37
N TRP A 141 -4.39 -3.71 -19.11
CA TRP A 141 -5.40 -4.17 -18.17
C TRP A 141 -6.78 -3.60 -18.51
N LEU A 142 -7.81 -4.44 -18.38
CA LEU A 142 -9.19 -3.97 -18.48
C LEU A 142 -9.65 -3.31 -17.18
N GLN A 143 -9.15 -3.81 -16.05
CA GLN A 143 -9.43 -3.31 -14.70
C GLN A 143 -8.11 -3.16 -13.94
N GLU A 144 -8.13 -3.18 -12.60
CA GLU A 144 -6.94 -3.16 -11.74
C GLU A 144 -6.72 -4.56 -11.14
N PRO A 145 -6.05 -5.49 -11.83
CA PRO A 145 -5.78 -6.82 -11.28
C PRO A 145 -4.53 -6.79 -10.41
N ASP A 146 -4.39 -7.80 -9.56
CA ASP A 146 -3.10 -8.07 -8.92
C ASP A 146 -2.12 -8.67 -9.94
N TRP A 147 -0.87 -8.22 -9.88
CA TRP A 147 0.21 -8.88 -10.61
C TRP A 147 0.54 -10.21 -9.91
N PRO A 148 0.57 -11.37 -10.60
CA PRO A 148 0.89 -12.62 -9.93
C PRO A 148 2.30 -12.61 -9.32
N ILE A 149 2.39 -12.78 -8.00
CA ILE A 149 3.65 -12.89 -7.26
C ILE A 149 3.74 -14.29 -6.69
N VAL A 150 4.81 -15.01 -7.01
CA VAL A 150 5.09 -16.36 -6.52
C VAL A 150 6.40 -16.34 -5.76
N ASP A 151 6.40 -16.79 -4.50
CA ASP A 151 7.57 -16.78 -3.62
C ASP A 151 8.30 -15.42 -3.54
N ASN A 152 7.53 -14.33 -3.43
CA ASN A 152 8.00 -12.94 -3.43
C ASN A 152 8.76 -12.52 -4.70
N ILE A 153 8.46 -13.14 -5.84
CA ILE A 153 8.99 -12.78 -7.15
C ILE A 153 7.79 -12.56 -8.10
N PRO A 154 7.68 -11.38 -8.74
CA PRO A 154 6.67 -11.15 -9.77
C PRO A 154 6.88 -12.12 -10.92
N ALA A 155 5.81 -12.82 -11.31
CA ALA A 155 5.84 -13.69 -12.48
C ALA A 155 6.08 -12.85 -13.74
N MET A 156 6.77 -13.42 -14.72
CA MET A 156 7.05 -12.74 -15.99
C MET A 156 5.79 -12.70 -16.85
N PHE A 157 5.42 -11.51 -17.33
CA PHE A 157 4.29 -11.38 -18.26
C PHE A 157 4.69 -11.90 -19.64
N LEU A 158 3.95 -12.87 -20.16
CA LEU A 158 4.20 -13.45 -21.48
C LEU A 158 3.38 -12.78 -22.58
N GLY A 159 2.15 -12.41 -22.27
CA GLY A 159 1.24 -11.83 -23.25
C GLY A 159 -0.20 -11.84 -22.80
N GLN A 160 -1.04 -11.21 -23.63
CA GLN A 160 -2.48 -11.18 -23.45
C GLN A 160 -3.19 -11.61 -24.73
N LEU A 161 -4.34 -12.27 -24.57
CA LEU A 161 -5.19 -12.75 -25.66
C LEU A 161 -6.59 -12.19 -25.49
N ASP A 162 -7.15 -11.65 -26.58
CA ASP A 162 -8.57 -11.32 -26.65
C ASP A 162 -9.36 -12.62 -26.80
N ILE A 163 -10.11 -12.97 -25.75
CA ILE A 163 -10.99 -14.15 -25.71
C ILE A 163 -12.47 -13.76 -25.69
N SER A 164 -12.80 -12.52 -26.07
CA SER A 164 -14.18 -12.02 -26.12
C SER A 164 -15.07 -12.88 -27.02
N LYS A 165 -14.52 -13.51 -28.08
CA LYS A 165 -15.27 -14.44 -28.94
C LYS A 165 -15.74 -15.72 -28.23
N LEU A 166 -15.15 -16.05 -27.08
CA LEU A 166 -15.50 -17.22 -26.27
C LEU A 166 -16.43 -16.85 -25.10
N LYS A 167 -16.75 -15.55 -24.94
CA LYS A 167 -17.53 -14.98 -23.84
C LYS A 167 -18.58 -14.02 -24.41
N HIS A 168 -19.46 -13.50 -23.56
CA HIS A 168 -20.47 -12.51 -23.99
C HIS A 168 -20.00 -11.06 -23.80
N ASP A 169 -18.91 -10.86 -23.07
CA ASP A 169 -18.36 -9.59 -22.60
C ASP A 169 -16.95 -9.35 -23.15
N THR A 170 -16.46 -8.11 -23.09
CA THR A 170 -15.08 -7.81 -23.50
C THR A 170 -14.14 -8.50 -22.52
N THR A 171 -13.43 -9.54 -22.98
CA THR A 171 -12.67 -10.43 -22.09
C THR A 171 -11.25 -10.63 -22.59
N TYR A 172 -10.27 -10.39 -21.72
CA TYR A 172 -8.87 -10.70 -21.98
C TYR A 172 -8.34 -11.76 -21.01
N LEU A 173 -7.54 -12.67 -21.56
CA LEU A 173 -6.71 -13.61 -20.82
C LEU A 173 -5.28 -13.08 -20.80
N TYR A 174 -4.71 -12.93 -19.62
CA TYR A 174 -3.33 -12.51 -19.38
C TYR A 174 -2.53 -13.71 -18.86
N ILE A 175 -1.37 -13.98 -19.46
CA ILE A 175 -0.57 -15.16 -19.16
C ILE A 175 0.75 -14.74 -18.54
N PHE A 176 1.07 -15.35 -17.41
CA PHE A 176 2.28 -15.14 -16.65
C PHE A 176 3.06 -16.44 -16.52
N TRP A 177 4.38 -16.35 -16.40
CA TRP A 177 5.26 -17.48 -16.13
C TRP A 177 6.05 -17.23 -14.86
N ASP A 178 5.91 -18.13 -13.89
CA ASP A 178 6.81 -18.22 -12.77
C ASP A 178 8.02 -19.07 -13.14
N LYS A 179 9.18 -18.41 -13.25
CA LYS A 179 10.46 -19.04 -13.56
C LYS A 179 10.90 -20.06 -12.51
N LYS A 180 10.49 -19.90 -11.24
CA LYS A 180 10.97 -20.76 -10.15
C LYS A 180 10.25 -22.11 -10.14
N SER A 181 8.92 -22.11 -10.24
CA SER A 181 8.13 -23.34 -10.28
C SER A 181 7.94 -23.90 -11.70
N ASP A 182 8.35 -23.15 -12.72
CA ASP A 182 8.11 -23.44 -14.14
C ASP A 182 6.61 -23.65 -14.45
N ARG A 183 5.79 -22.75 -13.90
CA ARG A 183 4.33 -22.79 -14.04
C ARG A 183 3.79 -21.54 -14.69
N TYR A 184 2.66 -21.70 -15.34
CA TYR A 184 1.90 -20.61 -15.90
C TYR A 184 0.79 -20.21 -14.94
N THR A 185 0.56 -18.91 -14.82
CA THR A 185 -0.56 -18.33 -14.09
C THR A 185 -1.40 -17.53 -15.06
N GLU A 186 -2.71 -17.75 -15.03
CA GLU A 186 -3.66 -17.04 -15.85
C GLU A 186 -4.43 -16.01 -15.01
N VAL A 187 -4.59 -14.81 -15.56
CA VAL A 187 -5.52 -13.80 -15.05
C VAL A 187 -6.55 -13.54 -16.14
N ILE A 188 -7.84 -13.59 -15.81
CA ILE A 188 -8.93 -13.31 -16.76
C ILE A 188 -9.69 -12.09 -16.25
N GLN A 189 -9.89 -11.10 -17.12
CA GLN A 189 -10.73 -9.93 -16.83
C GLN A 189 -11.83 -9.81 -17.87
N SER A 190 -13.05 -9.47 -17.43
CA SER A 190 -14.22 -9.22 -18.28
C SER A 190 -14.88 -7.88 -17.90
N LEU A 191 -15.38 -7.15 -18.90
CA LEU A 191 -16.16 -5.90 -18.77
C LEU A 191 -17.49 -5.99 -19.53
#